data_AF-A0A166FBI2-F1
#
_entry.id   AF-A0A166FBI2-F1
#
_cell.length_a   1.000
_cell.length_b   1.000
_cell.length_c   1.000
_cell.angle_alpha   90.00
_cell.angle_beta   90.00
_cell.angle_gamma   90.00
#
_symmetry.space_group_name_H-M   'P 1'
#
loop_
_entity.id
_entity.type
_entity.pdbx_description
1 polymer ?
#
loop_
_entity_poly.entity_id
_entity_poly.type
_entity_poly.pdbx_seq_one_letter_code
_entity_poly.pdbx_strand_id
1 'polypeptide(L)'
;MEPQGAPNENTTYNRYKADHTTSLIWHVLACLPTCPSLLRVPILATLAGIAVEATLGLDVKVVTLLSNGLHDALHSHALNTTELKPLWHMVWTSLGKLFDTVIHVTGDKSETFFTHIALCLYLGGPNSSVILNDRYIPLLLETPRIHWDTIFPSAINALLIQWYSRIIITSPDHIFALTEGIMRLVSHAAARSTPVLLASATTIMSFSIRTNNKPLATRLLQAVVPARRAHGRLDFDFLSTVLLPLTTMMCTGGWSLTEDSLAPFWKQTIEHFGPALDKLQRGSDWMVVAQSLTYGNFGCGRHECNASILDEASGSDI
;
A
#
# COMPACT_ATOMS: atom_id res chain seq x y z
N MET A 1 45.97 -19.34 -13.80
CA MET A 1 45.47 -18.22 -14.62
C MET A 1 44.27 -18.75 -15.38
N GLU A 2 43.07 -18.52 -14.84
CA GLU A 2 41.84 -18.80 -15.57
C GLU A 2 41.72 -17.81 -16.74
N PRO A 3 41.24 -18.24 -17.91
CA PRO A 3 41.01 -17.32 -19.01
C PRO A 3 39.80 -16.43 -18.67
N GLN A 4 40.01 -15.12 -18.72
CA GLN A 4 38.94 -14.14 -18.67
C GLN A 4 37.98 -14.41 -19.84
N GLY A 5 36.77 -14.88 -19.52
CA GLY A 5 35.71 -15.07 -20.50
C GLY A 5 35.37 -13.74 -21.19
N ALA A 6 35.38 -13.76 -22.52
CA ALA A 6 34.98 -12.61 -23.33
C ALA A 6 33.58 -12.13 -22.91
N PRO A 7 33.34 -10.80 -22.80
CA PRO A 7 32.03 -10.27 -22.48
C PRO A 7 31.04 -10.70 -23.57
N ASN A 8 30.01 -11.43 -23.15
CA ASN A 8 28.99 -12.00 -24.01
C ASN A 8 28.30 -10.86 -24.80
N GLU A 9 28.58 -10.75 -26.10
CA GLU A 9 28.18 -9.63 -26.96
C GLU A 9 26.65 -9.40 -26.97
N ASN A 10 25.88 -10.46 -26.76
CA ASN A 10 24.41 -10.40 -26.61
C ASN A 10 23.97 -9.60 -25.37
N THR A 11 24.69 -9.67 -24.26
CA THR A 11 24.39 -8.87 -23.06
C THR A 11 24.76 -7.40 -23.25
N THR A 12 25.84 -7.11 -23.97
CA THR A 12 26.29 -5.74 -24.24
C THR A 12 25.36 -5.06 -25.25
N TYR A 13 24.98 -5.74 -26.32
CA TYR A 13 24.03 -5.23 -27.33
C TYR A 13 22.62 -4.99 -26.75
N ASN A 14 22.11 -5.92 -25.92
CA ASN A 14 20.81 -5.75 -25.27
C ASN A 14 20.80 -4.62 -24.23
N ARG A 15 21.91 -4.42 -23.50
CA ARG A 15 22.08 -3.25 -22.62
C ARG A 15 22.14 -1.95 -23.42
N TYR A 16 22.92 -1.91 -24.49
CA TYR A 16 23.06 -0.74 -25.35
C TYR A 16 21.72 -0.33 -26.01
N LYS A 17 20.93 -1.31 -26.46
CA LYS A 17 19.59 -1.07 -27.01
C LYS A 17 18.60 -0.58 -25.95
N ALA A 18 18.60 -1.17 -24.75
CA ALA A 18 17.75 -0.74 -23.65
C ALA A 18 18.09 0.69 -23.16
N ASP A 19 19.37 1.04 -23.10
CA ASP A 19 19.84 2.37 -22.70
C ASP A 19 19.50 3.43 -23.77
N HIS A 20 19.55 3.09 -25.06
CA HIS A 20 19.13 4.01 -26.13
C HIS A 20 17.61 4.19 -26.21
N THR A 21 16.81 3.13 -26.02
CA THR A 21 15.36 3.24 -26.03
C THR A 21 14.85 4.08 -24.86
N THR A 22 15.38 3.87 -23.64
CA THR A 22 15.01 4.67 -22.46
C THR A 22 15.43 6.14 -22.60
N SER A 23 16.62 6.40 -23.14
CA SER A 23 17.09 7.75 -23.46
C SER A 23 16.17 8.45 -24.47
N LEU A 24 15.78 7.78 -25.56
CA LEU A 24 14.89 8.36 -26.56
C LEU A 24 13.51 8.71 -25.96
N ILE A 25 12.93 7.80 -25.18
CA ILE A 25 11.63 8.05 -24.53
C ILE A 25 11.73 9.27 -23.60
N TRP A 26 12.83 9.41 -22.85
CA TRP A 26 13.04 10.56 -21.98
C TRP A 26 13.07 11.89 -22.77
N HIS A 27 13.83 11.94 -23.87
CA HIS A 27 13.88 13.13 -24.72
C HIS A 27 12.51 13.46 -25.31
N VAL A 28 11.77 12.45 -25.77
CA VAL A 28 10.41 12.64 -26.31
C VAL A 28 9.47 13.21 -25.24
N LEU A 29 9.50 12.68 -24.01
CA LEU A 29 8.68 13.17 -22.91
C LEU A 29 9.06 14.61 -22.50
N ALA A 30 10.36 14.93 -22.47
CA ALA A 30 10.85 16.27 -22.12
C ALA A 30 10.45 17.33 -23.17
N CYS A 31 10.38 16.96 -24.45
CA CYS A 31 9.98 17.87 -25.54
C CYS A 31 8.47 17.88 -25.80
N LEU A 32 7.71 16.94 -25.24
CA LEU A 32 6.26 16.83 -25.46
C LEU A 32 5.50 18.12 -25.07
N PRO A 33 5.83 18.82 -23.97
CA PRO A 33 5.18 20.08 -23.60
C PRO A 33 5.35 21.23 -24.60
N THR A 34 6.47 21.25 -25.33
CA THR A 34 6.79 22.33 -26.26
C THR A 34 6.29 22.05 -27.68
N CYS A 35 5.75 20.85 -27.92
CA CYS A 35 5.23 20.44 -29.21
C CYS A 35 3.85 21.06 -29.50
N PRO A 36 3.60 21.52 -30.75
CA PRO A 36 2.26 21.85 -31.22
C PRO A 36 1.30 20.66 -31.03
N SER A 37 0.01 20.94 -30.75
CA SER A 37 -1.01 19.91 -30.51
C SER A 37 -1.10 18.87 -31.64
N LEU A 38 -0.95 19.31 -32.90
CA LEU A 38 -0.93 18.44 -34.08
C LEU A 38 0.17 17.36 -34.05
N LEU A 39 1.30 17.64 -33.39
CA LEU A 39 2.40 16.68 -33.23
C LEU A 39 2.30 15.88 -31.92
N ARG A 40 1.65 16.42 -30.89
CA ARG A 40 1.48 15.72 -29.60
C ARG A 40 0.65 14.45 -29.73
N VAL A 41 -0.42 14.47 -30.52
CA VAL A 41 -1.32 13.31 -30.69
C VAL A 41 -0.59 12.06 -31.24
N PRO A 42 0.14 12.11 -32.38
CA PRO A 42 0.87 10.94 -32.87
C PRO A 42 2.02 10.50 -31.96
N ILE A 43 2.66 11.44 -31.25
CA ILE A 43 3.68 11.11 -30.25
C ILE A 43 3.05 10.33 -29.08
N LEU A 44 1.93 10.81 -28.54
CA LEU A 44 1.19 10.14 -27.47
C LEU A 44 0.69 8.75 -27.89
N ALA A 45 0.25 8.59 -29.14
CA ALA A 45 -0.13 7.28 -29.68
C ALA A 45 1.07 6.30 -29.72
N THR A 46 2.25 6.80 -30.10
CA THR A 46 3.48 6.00 -30.10
C THR A 46 3.89 5.61 -28.67
N LEU A 47 3.85 6.56 -27.74
CA LEU A 47 4.12 6.32 -26.32
C LEU A 47 3.11 5.33 -25.72
N ALA A 48 1.84 5.39 -26.13
CA ALA A 48 0.83 4.43 -25.72
C ALA A 48 1.17 3.01 -26.21
N GLY A 49 1.63 2.85 -27.45
CA GLY A 49 2.13 1.55 -27.95
C GLY A 49 3.30 1.01 -27.13
N ILE A 50 4.29 1.85 -26.81
CA ILE A 50 5.42 1.50 -25.94
C ILE A 50 4.93 1.12 -24.54
N ALA A 51 3.97 1.87 -23.99
CA ALA A 51 3.38 1.59 -22.69
C ALA A 51 2.70 0.22 -22.65
N VAL A 52 1.97 -0.16 -23.71
CA VAL A 52 1.33 -1.49 -23.82
C VAL A 52 2.36 -2.61 -23.75
N GLU A 53 3.41 -2.53 -24.57
CA GLU A 53 4.48 -3.55 -24.58
C GLU A 53 5.18 -3.62 -23.22
N ALA A 54 5.48 -2.47 -22.61
CA ALA A 54 6.12 -2.42 -21.30
C ALA A 54 5.21 -2.97 -20.18
N THR A 55 3.90 -2.68 -20.22
CA THR A 55 2.92 -3.23 -19.27
C THR A 55 2.87 -4.75 -19.36
N LEU A 56 2.74 -5.30 -20.57
CA LEU A 56 2.64 -6.75 -20.79
C LEU A 56 3.98 -7.47 -20.54
N GLY A 57 5.11 -6.82 -20.84
CA GLY A 57 6.45 -7.35 -20.66
C GLY A 57 7.04 -7.21 -19.25
N LEU A 58 6.28 -6.64 -18.29
CA LEU A 58 6.76 -6.36 -16.93
C LEU A 58 8.02 -5.47 -16.87
N ASP A 59 8.18 -4.55 -17.84
CA ASP A 59 9.33 -3.64 -17.91
C ASP A 59 9.14 -2.42 -16.98
N VAL A 60 9.55 -2.60 -15.73
CA VAL A 60 9.43 -1.57 -14.68
C VAL A 60 10.18 -0.28 -15.04
N LYS A 61 11.31 -0.39 -15.76
CA LYS A 61 12.14 0.78 -16.10
C LYS A 61 11.41 1.69 -17.09
N VAL A 62 10.86 1.10 -18.16
CA VAL A 62 10.11 1.86 -19.17
C VAL A 62 8.85 2.46 -18.58
N VAL A 63 8.08 1.69 -17.80
CA VAL A 63 6.85 2.22 -17.18
C VAL A 63 7.17 3.32 -16.17
N THR A 64 8.25 3.21 -15.38
CA THR A 64 8.68 4.28 -14.47
C THR A 64 8.95 5.58 -15.22
N LEU A 65 9.66 5.49 -16.34
CA LEU A 65 10.05 6.64 -17.14
C LEU A 65 8.83 7.32 -17.80
N LEU A 66 7.91 6.53 -18.34
CA LEU A 66 6.63 7.01 -18.87
C LEU A 66 5.78 7.68 -17.79
N SER A 67 5.65 7.06 -16.61
CA SER A 67 4.89 7.59 -15.49
C SER A 67 5.48 8.90 -14.95
N ASN A 68 6.81 9.02 -14.87
CA ASN A 68 7.45 10.28 -14.47
C ASN A 68 7.19 11.40 -15.48
N GLY A 69 7.41 11.14 -16.78
CA GLY A 69 7.17 12.17 -17.80
C GLY A 69 5.70 12.58 -17.91
N LEU A 70 4.77 11.64 -17.73
CA LEU A 70 3.34 11.96 -17.66
C LEU A 70 3.01 12.83 -16.44
N HIS A 71 3.58 12.50 -15.28
CA HIS A 71 3.38 13.25 -14.04
C HIS A 71 3.83 14.71 -14.21
N ASP A 72 5.02 14.92 -14.77
CA ASP A 72 5.59 16.24 -15.00
C ASP A 72 4.73 17.04 -16.00
N ALA A 73 4.31 16.41 -17.11
CA ALA A 73 3.49 17.05 -18.13
C ALA A 73 2.08 17.44 -17.64
N LEU A 74 1.51 16.64 -16.73
CA LEU A 74 0.23 16.95 -16.07
C LEU A 74 0.38 18.10 -15.07
N HIS A 75 1.47 18.13 -14.30
CA HIS A 75 1.74 19.21 -13.33
C HIS A 75 2.04 20.55 -14.01
N SER A 76 2.70 20.53 -15.16
CA SER A 76 2.98 21.74 -15.93
C SER A 76 1.80 22.22 -16.78
N HIS A 77 0.62 21.58 -16.67
CA HIS A 77 -0.56 21.83 -17.50
C HIS A 77 -0.29 21.76 -19.02
N ALA A 78 0.73 21.02 -19.43
CA ALA A 78 1.16 20.94 -20.83
C ALA A 78 0.31 19.98 -21.67
N LEU A 79 -0.31 19.01 -21.01
CA LEU A 79 -1.26 18.06 -21.58
C LEU A 79 -2.60 18.19 -20.88
N ASN A 80 -3.68 18.13 -21.66
CA ASN A 80 -5.02 18.01 -21.10
C ASN A 80 -5.47 16.55 -21.03
N THR A 81 -6.53 16.31 -20.26
CA THR A 81 -7.08 14.96 -20.05
C THR A 81 -7.61 14.33 -21.34
N THR A 82 -8.07 15.11 -22.32
CA THR A 82 -8.58 14.61 -23.61
C THR A 82 -7.46 14.00 -24.45
N GLU A 83 -6.29 14.64 -24.50
CA GLU A 83 -5.11 14.13 -25.21
C GLU A 83 -4.60 12.81 -24.60
N LEU A 84 -4.80 12.59 -23.30
CA LEU A 84 -4.32 11.42 -22.57
C LEU A 84 -5.26 10.21 -22.58
N LYS A 85 -6.55 10.42 -22.87
CA LYS A 85 -7.56 9.34 -22.91
C LYS A 85 -7.13 8.11 -23.73
N PRO A 86 -6.55 8.24 -24.94
CA PRO A 86 -6.12 7.07 -25.72
C PRO A 86 -5.03 6.26 -25.01
N LEU A 87 -4.02 6.93 -24.45
CA LEU A 87 -2.94 6.28 -23.70
C LEU A 87 -3.50 5.55 -22.47
N TRP A 88 -4.34 6.23 -21.69
CA TRP A 88 -5.01 5.66 -20.52
C TRP A 88 -5.78 4.40 -20.89
N HIS A 89 -6.59 4.45 -21.96
CA HIS A 89 -7.40 3.32 -22.41
C HIS A 89 -6.56 2.12 -22.85
N MET A 90 -5.45 2.35 -23.56
CA MET A 90 -4.57 1.28 -24.03
C MET A 90 -3.84 0.58 -22.87
N VAL A 91 -3.31 1.35 -21.92
CA VAL A 91 -2.62 0.81 -20.73
C VAL A 91 -3.60 0.06 -19.84
N TRP A 92 -4.76 0.66 -19.58
CA TRP A 92 -5.88 0.03 -18.88
C TRP A 92 -6.26 -1.33 -19.47
N THR A 93 -6.47 -1.39 -20.79
CA THR A 93 -6.87 -2.63 -21.47
C THR A 93 -5.76 -3.70 -21.37
N SER A 94 -4.51 -3.26 -21.41
CA SER A 94 -3.34 -4.15 -21.34
C SER A 94 -3.13 -4.69 -19.93
N LEU A 95 -3.44 -3.91 -18.88
CA LEU A 95 -3.50 -4.41 -17.51
C LEU A 95 -4.54 -5.53 -17.35
N GLY A 96 -5.71 -5.39 -17.98
CA GLY A 96 -6.73 -6.45 -17.99
C GLY A 96 -6.16 -7.75 -18.56
N LYS A 97 -5.52 -7.68 -19.74
CA LYS A 97 -4.85 -8.83 -20.38
C LYS A 97 -3.73 -9.40 -19.51
N LEU A 98 -2.92 -8.55 -18.89
CA LEU A 98 -1.84 -8.99 -17.99
C LEU A 98 -2.42 -9.79 -16.83
N PHE A 99 -3.51 -9.35 -16.22
CA PHE A 99 -4.12 -10.09 -15.13
C PHE A 99 -4.78 -11.40 -15.58
N ASP A 100 -5.32 -11.47 -16.80
CA ASP A 100 -5.78 -12.75 -17.37
C ASP A 100 -4.65 -13.77 -17.55
N THR A 101 -3.42 -13.32 -17.83
CA THR A 101 -2.27 -14.22 -18.08
C THR A 101 -1.44 -14.53 -16.83
N VAL A 102 -1.30 -13.57 -15.90
CA VAL A 102 -0.44 -13.68 -14.70
C VAL A 102 -1.02 -14.60 -13.61
N ILE A 103 -2.33 -14.89 -13.63
CA ILE A 103 -3.01 -15.84 -12.71
C ILE A 103 -2.28 -17.19 -12.65
N HIS A 104 -1.62 -17.61 -13.73
CA HIS A 104 -1.00 -18.93 -13.83
C HIS A 104 0.48 -19.01 -13.40
N VAL A 105 1.14 -17.89 -13.04
CA VAL A 105 2.62 -17.85 -12.97
C VAL A 105 3.20 -17.65 -11.57
N THR A 106 2.46 -17.17 -10.57
CA THR A 106 3.12 -16.48 -9.44
C THR A 106 3.18 -17.26 -8.13
N GLY A 107 4.22 -18.09 -8.02
CA GLY A 107 4.81 -18.47 -6.73
C GLY A 107 5.69 -17.37 -6.11
N ASP A 108 6.06 -16.32 -6.87
CA ASP A 108 6.93 -15.26 -6.36
C ASP A 108 6.47 -13.87 -6.88
N LYS A 109 5.76 -13.11 -6.04
CA LYS A 109 5.37 -11.71 -6.30
C LYS A 109 6.37 -10.81 -5.59
N SER A 110 7.42 -10.39 -6.30
CA SER A 110 8.46 -9.52 -5.77
C SER A 110 7.99 -8.07 -5.59
N GLU A 111 8.74 -7.27 -4.84
CA GLU A 111 8.51 -5.82 -4.71
C GLU A 111 8.51 -5.08 -6.07
N THR A 112 9.34 -5.55 -7.01
CA THR A 112 9.40 -4.99 -8.37
C THR A 112 8.12 -5.24 -9.15
N PHE A 113 7.47 -6.39 -8.96
CA PHE A 113 6.16 -6.67 -9.55
C PHE A 113 5.09 -5.69 -9.04
N PHE A 114 5.00 -5.49 -7.72
CA PHE A 114 4.02 -4.54 -7.16
C PHE A 114 4.26 -3.11 -7.63
N THR A 115 5.52 -2.69 -7.69
CA THR A 115 5.94 -1.40 -8.23
C THR A 115 5.49 -1.24 -9.69
N HIS A 116 5.73 -2.25 -10.52
CA HIS A 116 5.29 -2.27 -11.92
C HIS A 116 3.79 -2.07 -12.06
N ILE A 117 3.00 -2.86 -11.33
CA ILE A 117 1.54 -2.81 -11.39
C ILE A 117 1.03 -1.45 -10.93
N ALA A 118 1.54 -0.91 -9.83
CA ALA A 118 1.13 0.40 -9.32
C ALA A 118 1.45 1.54 -10.31
N LEU A 119 2.61 1.49 -10.96
CA LEU A 119 2.97 2.44 -12.01
C LEU A 119 2.07 2.32 -13.24
N CYS A 120 1.74 1.10 -13.67
CA CYS A 120 0.82 0.88 -14.78
C CYS A 120 -0.60 1.37 -14.45
N LEU A 121 -1.06 1.16 -13.21
CA LEU A 121 -2.36 1.67 -12.76
C LEU A 121 -2.38 3.21 -12.76
N TYR A 122 -1.32 3.86 -12.28
CA TYR A 122 -1.18 5.31 -12.41
C TYR A 122 -1.21 5.76 -13.88
N LEU A 123 -0.44 5.09 -14.74
CA LEU A 123 -0.34 5.39 -16.17
C LEU A 123 -1.66 5.16 -16.92
N GLY A 124 -2.49 4.19 -16.47
CA GLY A 124 -3.84 3.93 -16.99
C GLY A 124 -4.88 5.00 -16.57
N GLY A 125 -4.50 5.92 -15.69
CA GLY A 125 -5.29 7.09 -15.36
C GLY A 125 -6.50 6.81 -14.44
N PRO A 126 -7.53 7.67 -14.49
CA PRO A 126 -8.68 7.66 -13.57
C PRO A 126 -9.41 6.32 -13.47
N ASN A 127 -9.58 5.67 -14.62
CA ASN A 127 -10.38 4.46 -14.74
C ASN A 127 -9.69 3.26 -14.11
N SER A 128 -8.37 3.30 -13.90
CA SER A 128 -7.57 2.24 -13.25
C SER A 128 -8.13 1.75 -11.91
N SER A 129 -8.92 2.58 -11.22
CA SER A 129 -9.63 2.19 -10.01
C SER A 129 -10.60 1.02 -10.22
N VAL A 130 -11.18 0.86 -11.40
CA VAL A 130 -12.09 -0.25 -11.72
C VAL A 130 -11.31 -1.58 -11.82
N ILE A 131 -10.14 -1.62 -12.47
CA ILE A 131 -9.30 -2.83 -12.62
C ILE A 131 -8.63 -3.16 -11.30
N LEU A 132 -8.25 -2.13 -10.54
CA LEU A 132 -7.78 -2.30 -9.18
C LEU A 132 -8.78 -3.14 -8.37
N ASN A 133 -10.05 -2.76 -8.43
CA ASN A 133 -11.12 -3.40 -7.65
C ASN A 133 -11.59 -4.73 -8.23
N ASP A 134 -11.77 -4.82 -9.55
CA ASP A 134 -12.43 -5.97 -10.18
C ASP A 134 -11.45 -7.10 -10.51
N ARG A 135 -10.14 -6.81 -10.59
CA ARG A 135 -9.13 -7.75 -11.07
C ARG A 135 -7.93 -7.87 -10.14
N TYR A 136 -7.27 -6.76 -9.81
CA TYR A 136 -6.03 -6.81 -9.03
C TYR A 136 -6.25 -7.20 -7.57
N ILE A 137 -7.20 -6.59 -6.87
CA ILE A 137 -7.53 -6.97 -5.49
C ILE A 137 -7.95 -8.45 -5.41
N PRO A 138 -8.90 -8.95 -6.23
CA PRO A 138 -9.21 -10.38 -6.28
C PRO A 138 -7.97 -11.27 -6.49
N LEU A 139 -7.08 -10.90 -7.42
CA LEU A 139 -5.83 -11.63 -7.67
C LEU A 139 -4.89 -11.66 -6.45
N LEU A 140 -4.87 -10.61 -5.62
CA LEU A 140 -4.14 -10.64 -4.36
C LEU A 140 -4.81 -11.57 -3.35
N LEU A 141 -6.15 -11.55 -3.27
CA LEU A 141 -6.92 -12.40 -2.36
C LEU A 141 -6.85 -13.89 -2.71
N GLU A 142 -6.61 -14.24 -3.97
CA GLU A 142 -6.41 -15.62 -4.42
C GLU A 142 -5.04 -16.20 -4.03
N THR A 143 -4.08 -15.37 -3.61
CA THR A 143 -2.76 -15.86 -3.19
C THR A 143 -2.84 -16.70 -1.92
N PRO A 144 -1.96 -17.70 -1.75
CA PRO A 144 -1.90 -18.47 -0.51
C PRO A 144 -1.69 -17.57 0.70
N ARG A 145 -2.48 -17.79 1.76
CA ARG A 145 -2.51 -16.95 2.96
C ARG A 145 -1.17 -16.81 3.67
N ILE A 146 -0.29 -17.81 3.53
CA ILE A 146 1.06 -17.80 4.10
C ILE A 146 1.92 -16.65 3.56
N HIS A 147 1.56 -16.05 2.42
CA HIS A 147 2.28 -14.94 1.82
C HIS A 147 1.60 -13.59 2.03
N TRP A 148 0.44 -13.53 2.67
CA TRP A 148 -0.32 -12.27 2.78
C TRP A 148 0.38 -11.21 3.62
N ASP A 149 1.18 -11.63 4.60
CA ASP A 149 1.96 -10.78 5.49
C ASP A 149 3.04 -9.98 4.76
N THR A 150 3.47 -10.42 3.58
CA THR A 150 4.41 -9.72 2.70
C THR A 150 3.70 -9.09 1.51
N ILE A 151 2.80 -9.83 0.84
CA ILE A 151 2.13 -9.39 -0.38
C ILE A 151 1.25 -8.17 -0.14
N PHE A 152 0.42 -8.14 0.90
CA PHE A 152 -0.49 -7.03 1.14
C PHE A 152 0.26 -5.73 1.45
N PRO A 153 1.19 -5.68 2.44
CA PRO A 153 1.92 -4.45 2.70
C PRO A 153 2.78 -4.02 1.50
N SER A 154 3.40 -4.93 0.74
CA SER A 154 4.16 -4.56 -0.46
C SER A 154 3.28 -3.98 -1.57
N ALA A 155 2.12 -4.60 -1.83
CA ALA A 155 1.15 -4.08 -2.79
C ALA A 155 0.61 -2.70 -2.38
N ILE A 156 0.25 -2.54 -1.11
CA ILE A 156 -0.23 -1.27 -0.55
C ILE A 156 0.86 -0.19 -0.63
N ASN A 157 2.10 -0.52 -0.24
CA ASN A 157 3.22 0.40 -0.31
C ASN A 157 3.46 0.89 -1.75
N ALA A 158 3.43 -0.02 -2.73
CA ALA A 158 3.56 0.34 -4.14
C ALA A 158 2.43 1.26 -4.62
N LEU A 159 1.17 0.96 -4.26
CA LEU A 159 0.02 1.83 -4.59
C LEU A 159 0.16 3.22 -3.98
N LEU A 160 0.61 3.32 -2.72
CA LEU A 160 0.78 4.59 -2.04
C LEU A 160 1.92 5.42 -2.65
N ILE A 161 3.09 4.81 -2.87
CA ILE A 161 4.27 5.50 -3.38
C ILE A 161 4.11 5.83 -4.86
N GLN A 162 3.72 4.87 -5.69
CA GLN A 162 3.75 5.04 -7.15
C GLN A 162 2.47 5.63 -7.73
N TRP A 163 1.35 5.58 -7.00
CA TRP A 163 0.09 6.13 -7.50
C TRP A 163 -0.48 7.22 -6.60
N TYR A 164 -0.77 6.93 -5.34
CA TYR A 164 -1.44 7.87 -4.42
C TYR A 164 -0.69 9.20 -4.33
N SER A 165 0.63 9.15 -4.10
CA SER A 165 1.48 10.34 -3.97
C SER A 165 1.52 11.22 -5.23
N ARG A 166 1.13 10.67 -6.39
CA ARG A 166 1.23 11.29 -7.70
C ARG A 166 -0.09 11.85 -8.23
N ILE A 167 -1.19 11.63 -7.51
CA ILE A 167 -2.50 12.17 -7.87
C ILE A 167 -2.47 13.68 -7.63
N ILE A 168 -2.83 14.46 -8.66
CA ILE A 168 -2.99 15.90 -8.51
C ILE A 168 -4.14 16.16 -7.52
N ILE A 169 -3.87 16.95 -6.48
CA ILE A 169 -4.75 17.19 -5.31
C ILE A 169 -6.17 17.64 -5.70
N THR A 170 -6.36 18.16 -6.90
CA THR A 170 -7.66 18.61 -7.44
C THR A 170 -8.61 17.50 -7.88
N SER A 171 -8.23 16.22 -7.72
CA SER A 171 -9.08 15.07 -8.09
C SER A 171 -9.53 14.23 -6.88
N PRO A 172 -10.49 14.72 -6.08
CA PRO A 172 -10.94 14.06 -4.86
C PRO A 172 -11.53 12.67 -5.11
N ASP A 173 -12.23 12.48 -6.23
CA ASP A 173 -12.84 11.19 -6.57
C ASP A 173 -11.80 10.10 -6.82
N HIS A 174 -10.64 10.44 -7.41
CA HIS A 174 -9.57 9.47 -7.63
C HIS A 174 -8.87 9.10 -6.33
N ILE A 175 -8.61 10.10 -5.47
CA ILE A 175 -8.04 9.88 -4.14
C ILE A 175 -8.97 8.97 -3.33
N PHE A 176 -10.28 9.24 -3.36
CA PHE A 176 -11.28 8.44 -2.68
C PHE A 176 -11.32 7.00 -3.24
N ALA A 177 -11.42 6.82 -4.55
CA ALA A 177 -11.50 5.49 -5.16
C ALA A 177 -10.26 4.62 -4.88
N LEU A 178 -9.06 5.21 -4.93
CA LEU A 178 -7.82 4.52 -4.58
C LEU A 178 -7.77 4.18 -3.08
N THR A 179 -8.16 5.14 -2.23
CA THR A 179 -8.22 4.92 -0.78
C THR A 179 -9.16 3.77 -0.44
N GLU A 180 -10.37 3.73 -1.03
CA GLU A 180 -11.31 2.63 -0.83
C GLU A 180 -10.74 1.28 -1.29
N GLY A 181 -10.05 1.24 -2.44
CA GLY A 181 -9.34 0.03 -2.89
C GLY A 181 -8.29 -0.46 -1.88
N ILE A 182 -7.48 0.45 -1.33
CA ILE A 182 -6.49 0.13 -0.29
C ILE A 182 -7.18 -0.35 0.99
N MET A 183 -8.26 0.33 1.42
CA MET A 183 -9.00 -0.04 2.63
C MET A 183 -9.72 -1.39 2.50
N ARG A 184 -10.09 -1.82 1.29
CA ARG A 184 -10.60 -3.19 1.06
C ARG A 184 -9.57 -4.25 1.40
N LEU A 185 -8.30 -4.08 1.01
CA LEU A 185 -7.22 -5.00 1.38
C LEU A 185 -7.02 -5.04 2.91
N VAL A 186 -7.06 -3.88 3.57
CA VAL A 186 -6.98 -3.78 5.03
C VAL A 186 -8.17 -4.48 5.71
N SER A 187 -9.38 -4.31 5.19
CA SER A 187 -10.59 -4.98 5.70
C SER A 187 -10.49 -6.50 5.58
N HIS A 188 -9.98 -7.00 4.44
CA HIS A 188 -9.72 -8.42 4.26
C HIS A 188 -8.63 -8.95 5.20
N ALA A 189 -7.56 -8.19 5.44
CA ALA A 189 -6.56 -8.52 6.45
C ALA A 189 -7.19 -8.59 7.85
N ALA A 190 -7.99 -7.60 8.22
CA ALA A 190 -8.66 -7.52 9.52
C ALA A 190 -9.63 -8.68 9.76
N ALA A 191 -10.30 -9.17 8.72
CA ALA A 191 -11.20 -10.31 8.83
C ALA A 191 -10.48 -11.65 9.04
N ARG A 192 -9.18 -11.74 8.76
CA ARG A 192 -8.49 -13.04 8.60
C ARG A 192 -7.21 -13.22 9.41
N SER A 193 -6.43 -12.16 9.66
CA SER A 193 -5.12 -12.28 10.32
C SER A 193 -4.69 -10.97 10.98
N THR A 194 -4.47 -10.98 12.31
CA THR A 194 -3.96 -9.82 13.06
C THR A 194 -2.56 -9.40 12.61
N PRO A 195 -1.59 -10.31 12.40
CA PRO A 195 -0.28 -9.93 11.88
C PRO A 195 -0.35 -9.22 10.51
N VAL A 196 -1.15 -9.74 9.58
CA VAL A 196 -1.32 -9.14 8.24
C VAL A 196 -1.97 -7.76 8.34
N LEU A 197 -2.96 -7.62 9.23
CA LEU A 197 -3.61 -6.35 9.52
C LEU A 197 -2.61 -5.32 10.06
N LEU A 198 -1.82 -5.69 11.07
CA LEU A 198 -0.83 -4.80 11.65
C LEU A 198 0.20 -4.37 10.60
N ALA A 199 0.75 -5.31 9.82
CA ALA A 199 1.72 -5.00 8.78
C ALA A 199 1.15 -4.02 7.73
N SER A 200 -0.04 -4.32 7.21
CA SER A 200 -0.73 -3.47 6.21
C SER A 200 -1.08 -2.09 6.76
N ALA A 201 -1.60 -2.02 7.99
CA ALA A 201 -1.95 -0.76 8.64
C ALA A 201 -0.72 0.08 8.96
N THR A 202 0.38 -0.57 9.36
CA THR A 202 1.67 0.08 9.60
C THR A 202 2.17 0.74 8.32
N THR A 203 2.17 0.03 7.19
CA THR A 203 2.56 0.61 5.90
C THR A 203 1.79 1.88 5.56
N ILE A 204 0.46 1.87 5.73
CA ILE A 204 -0.39 3.03 5.44
C ILE A 204 -0.11 4.17 6.42
N MET A 205 -0.07 3.88 7.71
CA MET A 205 0.14 4.90 8.74
C MET A 205 1.55 5.52 8.66
N SER A 206 2.59 4.72 8.40
CA SER A 206 3.95 5.24 8.15
C SER A 206 3.99 6.17 6.95
N PHE A 207 3.31 5.81 5.85
CA PHE A 207 3.17 6.68 4.69
C PHE A 207 2.45 7.98 5.06
N SER A 208 1.30 7.88 5.73
CA SER A 208 0.51 9.03 6.18
C SER A 208 1.30 9.99 7.05
N ILE A 209 2.09 9.49 8.01
CA ILE A 209 2.95 10.32 8.86
C ILE A 209 4.00 11.03 8.01
N ARG A 210 4.73 10.28 7.16
CA ARG A 210 5.79 10.84 6.31
C ARG A 210 5.28 11.93 5.37
N THR A 211 4.05 11.81 4.87
CA THR A 211 3.44 12.80 3.97
C THR A 211 2.51 13.78 4.69
N ASN A 212 2.46 13.78 6.03
CA ASN A 212 1.53 14.55 6.86
C ASN A 212 0.05 14.46 6.40
N ASN A 213 -0.38 13.28 5.97
CA ASN A 213 -1.72 13.01 5.44
C ASN A 213 -2.63 12.39 6.52
N LYS A 214 -3.12 13.25 7.40
CA LYS A 214 -4.06 12.89 8.48
C LYS A 214 -5.38 12.29 7.97
N PRO A 215 -6.02 12.78 6.89
CA PRO A 215 -7.24 12.16 6.35
C PRO A 215 -7.08 10.66 6.00
N LEU A 216 -5.96 10.27 5.38
CA LEU A 216 -5.68 8.87 5.07
C LEU A 216 -5.52 8.02 6.35
N ALA A 217 -4.84 8.56 7.37
CA ALA A 217 -4.71 7.88 8.65
C ALA A 217 -6.05 7.74 9.38
N THR A 218 -6.89 8.79 9.38
CA THR A 218 -8.25 8.72 9.93
C THR A 218 -9.08 7.66 9.20
N ARG A 219 -9.00 7.59 7.86
CA ARG A 219 -9.70 6.58 7.08
C ARG A 219 -9.22 5.16 7.37
N LEU A 220 -7.91 4.96 7.55
CA LEU A 220 -7.34 3.70 8.00
C LEU A 220 -7.93 3.27 9.35
N LEU A 221 -7.90 4.14 10.35
CA LEU A 221 -8.42 3.84 11.68
C LEU A 221 -9.93 3.50 11.65
N GLN A 222 -10.69 4.21 10.81
CA GLN A 222 -12.10 3.90 10.53
C GLN A 222 -12.33 2.59 9.77
N ALA A 223 -11.36 2.06 9.03
CA ALA A 223 -11.48 0.77 8.35
C ALA A 223 -11.13 -0.41 9.29
N VAL A 224 -10.08 -0.25 10.10
CA VAL A 224 -9.53 -1.29 10.98
C VAL A 224 -10.51 -1.67 12.10
N VAL A 225 -11.18 -0.69 12.72
CA VAL A 225 -12.03 -0.93 13.91
C VAL A 225 -13.38 -1.60 13.58
N PRO A 226 -14.17 -1.14 12.59
CA PRO A 226 -15.44 -1.80 12.23
C PRO A 226 -15.23 -3.18 11.62
N ALA A 227 -14.17 -3.38 10.82
CA ALA A 227 -13.87 -4.68 10.25
C ALA A 227 -13.65 -5.75 11.34
N ARG A 228 -13.00 -5.38 12.45
CA ARG A 228 -12.89 -6.28 13.61
C ARG A 228 -14.20 -6.42 14.39
N ARG A 229 -14.98 -5.36 14.58
CA ARG A 229 -16.32 -5.42 15.22
C ARG A 229 -17.30 -6.35 14.49
N ALA A 230 -17.24 -6.42 13.17
CA ALA A 230 -18.14 -7.26 12.37
C ALA A 230 -17.82 -8.77 12.48
N HIS A 231 -16.60 -9.13 12.89
CA HIS A 231 -16.12 -10.51 12.95
C HIS A 231 -15.90 -11.03 14.39
N GLY A 232 -16.17 -10.22 15.41
CA GLY A 232 -16.02 -10.55 16.81
C GLY A 232 -16.11 -9.33 17.72
N ARG A 233 -15.92 -9.51 19.02
CA ARG A 233 -15.72 -8.39 19.94
C ARG A 233 -14.35 -7.77 19.67
N LEU A 234 -14.27 -6.44 19.76
CA LEU A 234 -13.00 -5.76 19.93
C LEU A 234 -12.42 -6.20 21.29
N ASP A 235 -11.39 -7.02 21.25
CA ASP A 235 -10.77 -7.62 22.43
C ASP A 235 -9.46 -6.91 22.80
N PHE A 236 -8.90 -7.32 23.95
CA PHE A 236 -7.63 -6.79 24.44
C PHE A 236 -6.46 -7.14 23.52
N ASP A 237 -6.54 -8.28 22.82
CA ASP A 237 -5.53 -8.68 21.84
C ASP A 237 -5.46 -7.66 20.70
N PHE A 238 -6.59 -7.27 20.11
CA PHE A 238 -6.62 -6.23 19.08
C PHE A 238 -6.11 -4.86 19.58
N LEU A 239 -6.48 -4.47 20.80
CA LEU A 239 -5.99 -3.22 21.40
C LEU A 239 -4.46 -3.24 21.53
N SER A 240 -3.91 -4.33 22.07
CA SER A 240 -2.49 -4.43 22.39
C SER A 240 -1.60 -4.66 21.17
N THR A 241 -2.08 -5.42 20.18
CA THR A 241 -1.29 -5.83 19.01
C THR A 241 -1.45 -4.88 17.81
N VAL A 242 -2.57 -4.17 17.69
CA VAL A 242 -2.85 -3.30 16.52
C VAL A 242 -2.94 -1.84 16.92
N LEU A 243 -3.86 -1.50 17.83
CA LEU A 243 -4.14 -0.09 18.12
C LEU A 243 -2.97 0.58 18.84
N LEU A 244 -2.41 -0.04 19.88
CA LEU A 244 -1.27 0.54 20.62
C LEU A 244 -0.05 0.78 19.71
N PRO A 245 0.43 -0.18 18.90
CA PRO A 245 1.54 0.06 17.97
C PRO A 245 1.28 1.20 16.98
N LEU A 246 0.08 1.28 16.39
CA LEU A 246 -0.28 2.37 15.49
C LEU A 246 -0.29 3.72 16.21
N THR A 247 -0.81 3.75 17.44
CA THR A 247 -0.83 4.95 18.29
C THR A 247 0.59 5.41 18.62
N THR A 248 1.45 4.49 19.05
CA THR A 248 2.86 4.77 19.33
C THR A 248 3.54 5.36 18.10
N MET A 249 3.31 4.78 16.92
CA MET A 249 3.88 5.28 15.68
C MET A 249 3.41 6.71 15.37
N MET A 250 2.12 7.01 15.53
CA MET A 250 1.58 8.38 15.35
C MET A 250 2.25 9.37 16.31
N CYS A 251 2.35 9.03 17.60
CA CYS A 251 3.00 9.88 18.60
C CYS A 251 4.48 10.10 18.27
N THR A 252 5.22 9.06 17.86
CA THR A 252 6.62 9.19 17.43
C THR A 252 6.77 10.04 16.17
N GLY A 253 5.74 10.04 15.30
CA GLY A 253 5.63 10.92 14.14
C GLY A 253 5.26 12.37 14.46
N GLY A 254 5.12 12.73 15.75
CA GLY A 254 4.78 14.07 16.20
C GLY A 254 3.29 14.42 16.12
N TRP A 255 2.42 13.43 15.92
CA TRP A 255 0.97 13.67 15.88
C TRP A 255 0.37 13.56 17.27
N SER A 256 -0.53 14.49 17.61
CA SER A 256 -1.28 14.41 18.85
C SER A 256 -2.61 13.69 18.66
N LEU A 257 -2.94 12.81 19.60
CA LEU A 257 -4.21 12.06 19.64
C LEU A 257 -5.40 12.96 20.00
N THR A 258 -5.13 14.17 20.52
CA THR A 258 -6.16 15.14 20.92
C THR A 258 -6.49 16.17 19.85
N GLU A 259 -5.87 16.09 18.67
CA GLU A 259 -6.22 16.98 17.55
C GLU A 259 -7.59 16.68 16.96
N ASP A 260 -8.27 17.71 16.46
CA ASP A 260 -9.66 17.67 15.97
C ASP A 260 -9.96 16.53 14.98
N SER A 261 -9.02 16.20 14.09
CA SER A 261 -9.22 15.17 13.06
C SER A 261 -9.18 13.72 13.56
N LEU A 262 -8.59 13.49 14.75
CA LEU A 262 -8.37 12.15 15.33
C LEU A 262 -9.04 11.99 16.69
N ALA A 263 -9.30 13.09 17.41
CA ALA A 263 -9.93 13.09 18.73
C ALA A 263 -11.28 12.34 18.77
N PRO A 264 -12.19 12.46 17.78
CA PRO A 264 -13.45 11.70 17.78
C PRO A 264 -13.23 10.19 17.77
N PHE A 265 -12.23 9.73 16.99
CA PHE A 265 -11.89 8.31 16.91
C PHE A 265 -11.34 7.79 18.26
N TRP A 266 -10.41 8.51 18.88
CA TRP A 266 -9.81 8.10 20.14
C TRP A 266 -10.79 8.14 21.30
N LYS A 267 -11.67 9.16 21.34
CA LYS A 267 -12.76 9.23 22.32
C LYS A 267 -13.65 7.99 22.25
N GLN A 268 -14.12 7.62 21.06
CA GLN A 268 -14.96 6.43 20.87
C GLN A 268 -14.24 5.13 21.25
N THR A 269 -12.93 5.06 20.97
CA THR A 269 -12.08 3.91 21.32
C THR A 269 -11.96 3.77 22.84
N ILE A 270 -11.66 4.86 23.54
CA ILE A 270 -11.57 4.88 25.02
C ILE A 270 -12.92 4.55 25.66
N GLU A 271 -14.02 5.10 25.17
CA GLU A 271 -15.37 4.79 25.67
C GLU A 271 -15.74 3.30 25.50
N HIS A 272 -15.24 2.67 24.42
CA HIS A 272 -15.51 1.26 24.15
C HIS A 272 -14.65 0.31 25.00
N PHE A 273 -13.34 0.54 25.05
CA PHE A 273 -12.40 -0.35 25.74
C PHE A 273 -12.24 -0.03 27.23
N GLY A 274 -12.45 1.22 27.64
CA GLY A 274 -12.30 1.69 29.01
C GLY A 274 -13.05 0.83 30.03
N PRO A 275 -14.35 0.53 29.83
CA PRO A 275 -15.10 -0.33 30.75
C PRO A 275 -14.59 -1.78 30.79
N ALA A 276 -14.05 -2.31 29.70
CA ALA A 276 -13.48 -3.66 29.66
C ALA A 276 -12.11 -3.72 30.37
N LEU A 277 -11.27 -2.71 30.17
CA LEU A 277 -10.01 -2.52 30.87
C LEU A 277 -10.24 -2.32 32.38
N ASP A 278 -11.22 -1.50 32.75
CA ASP A 278 -11.60 -1.24 34.15
C ASP A 278 -12.15 -2.51 34.82
N LYS A 279 -12.92 -3.36 34.11
CA LYS A 279 -13.33 -4.67 34.62
C LYS A 279 -12.17 -5.65 34.80
N LEU A 280 -11.22 -5.70 33.85
CA LEU A 280 -9.98 -6.48 33.99
C LEU A 280 -9.14 -5.98 35.17
N GLN A 281 -9.08 -4.67 35.38
CA GLN A 281 -8.35 -4.07 36.50
C GLN A 281 -9.04 -4.28 37.85
N ARG A 282 -10.38 -4.30 37.89
CA ARG A 282 -11.16 -4.53 39.13
C ARG A 282 -11.31 -6.00 39.50
N GLY A 283 -11.12 -6.92 38.54
CA GLY A 283 -11.35 -8.35 38.72
C GLY A 283 -10.11 -9.23 38.78
N SER A 284 -8.90 -8.67 38.61
CA SER A 284 -7.70 -9.49 38.48
C SER A 284 -6.58 -8.99 39.38
N ASP A 285 -6.02 -9.89 40.18
CA ASP A 285 -4.74 -9.72 40.90
C ASP A 285 -3.57 -9.55 39.92
N TRP A 286 -3.82 -9.40 38.61
CA TRP A 286 -2.81 -9.34 37.56
C TRP A 286 -1.78 -8.24 37.75
N MET A 287 -2.17 -7.07 38.29
CA MET A 287 -1.18 -6.04 38.61
C MET A 287 -0.30 -6.45 39.80
N VAL A 288 -0.85 -7.18 40.78
CA VAL A 288 -0.11 -7.73 41.92
C VAL A 288 0.83 -8.84 41.46
N VAL A 289 0.34 -9.74 40.60
CA VAL A 289 1.09 -10.85 39.99
C VAL A 289 2.18 -10.34 39.03
N ALA A 290 1.87 -9.35 38.20
CA ALA A 290 2.86 -8.72 37.33
C ALA A 290 3.95 -8.03 38.16
N GLN A 291 3.59 -7.30 39.22
CA GLN A 291 4.55 -6.66 40.12
C GLN A 291 5.42 -7.68 40.86
N SER A 292 4.86 -8.82 41.31
CA SER A 292 5.61 -9.86 42.01
C SER A 292 6.57 -10.62 41.07
N LEU A 293 6.16 -10.91 39.83
CA LEU A 293 6.95 -11.66 38.87
C LEU A 293 8.00 -10.82 38.12
N THR A 294 7.77 -9.52 37.99
CA THR A 294 8.63 -8.63 37.18
C THR A 294 9.33 -7.53 37.99
N TYR A 295 9.29 -7.62 39.32
CA TYR A 295 9.89 -6.67 40.27
C TYR A 295 9.46 -5.21 40.03
N GLY A 296 8.16 -5.00 39.75
CA GLY A 296 7.58 -3.66 39.61
C GLY A 296 7.50 -3.10 38.19
N ASN A 297 7.74 -3.90 37.14
CA ASN A 297 7.49 -3.49 35.76
C ASN A 297 6.04 -3.82 35.33
N PHE A 298 5.45 -3.02 34.43
CA PHE A 298 4.13 -3.31 33.85
C PHE A 298 4.27 -4.40 32.76
N GLY A 299 4.44 -5.64 33.20
CA GLY A 299 4.70 -6.79 32.34
C GLY A 299 6.16 -6.91 31.90
N CYS A 300 6.45 -7.93 31.10
CA CYS A 300 7.81 -8.36 30.72
C CYS A 300 8.10 -8.18 29.21
N GLY A 301 7.15 -7.60 28.46
CA GLY A 301 7.33 -7.24 27.05
C GLY A 301 7.39 -8.42 26.07
N ARG A 302 7.12 -9.65 26.50
CA ARG A 302 7.08 -10.85 25.65
C ARG A 302 5.71 -11.51 25.72
N HIS A 303 5.20 -11.99 24.58
CA HIS A 303 3.87 -12.59 24.47
C HIS A 303 3.67 -13.75 25.46
N GLU A 304 4.61 -14.68 25.54
CA GLU A 304 4.51 -15.88 26.41
C GLU A 304 4.42 -15.50 27.88
N CYS A 305 5.18 -14.48 28.29
CA CYS A 305 5.23 -14.06 29.67
C CYS A 305 4.02 -13.16 30.05
N ASN A 306 3.53 -12.32 29.14
CA ASN A 306 2.26 -11.61 29.35
C ASN A 306 1.06 -12.58 29.37
N ALA A 307 1.10 -13.67 28.60
CA ALA A 307 0.09 -14.74 28.65
C ALA A 307 0.12 -15.48 29.99
N SER A 308 1.31 -15.85 30.48
CA SER A 308 1.47 -16.50 31.79
C SER A 308 0.96 -15.64 32.96
N ILE A 309 1.25 -14.32 32.93
CA ILE A 309 0.76 -13.38 33.95
C ILE A 309 -0.78 -13.28 33.91
N LEU A 310 -1.38 -13.32 32.72
CA LEU A 310 -2.82 -13.26 32.55
C LEU A 310 -3.51 -14.56 32.97
N ASP A 311 -2.92 -15.72 32.66
CA ASP A 311 -3.43 -17.04 33.07
C ASP A 311 -3.45 -17.14 34.61
N GLU A 312 -2.32 -16.84 35.25
CA GLU A 312 -2.18 -16.90 36.72
C GLU A 312 -3.10 -15.90 37.44
N ALA A 313 -3.31 -14.72 36.86
CA ALA A 313 -4.18 -13.69 37.42
C ALA A 313 -5.68 -13.89 37.16
N SER A 314 -6.03 -14.74 36.20
CA SER A 314 -7.42 -15.07 35.86
C SER A 314 -8.00 -16.17 36.75
N GLY A 315 -7.17 -16.77 37.63
CA GLY A 315 -7.58 -17.86 38.51
C GLY A 315 -8.06 -19.09 37.75
N SER A 316 -7.53 -19.33 36.54
CA SER A 316 -7.82 -20.56 35.81
C SER A 316 -7.09 -21.72 36.49
N ASP A 317 -7.75 -22.29 37.50
CA ASP A 317 -7.40 -23.59 38.06
C ASP A 317 -7.34 -24.62 36.91
N ILE A 318 -6.24 -25.38 36.88
CA ILE A 318 -6.21 -26.72 36.30
C ILE A 318 -7.15 -27.62 37.11
#